data_AF-A0A7C1U5N1-F1
#
_entry.id   AF-A0A7C1U5N1-F1
#
_cell.length_a   1.000
_cell.length_b   1.000
_cell.length_c   1.000
_cell.angle_alpha   90.00
_cell.angle_beta   90.00
_cell.angle_gamma   90.00
#
_symmetry.space_group_name_H-M   'P 1'
#
loop_
_entity.id
_entity.type
_entity.pdbx_description
1 polymer ?
#
loop_
_entity_poly.entity_id
_entity_poly.type
_entity_poly.pdbx_seq_one_letter_code
_entity_poly.pdbx_strand_id
1 'polypeptide(L)'
;MTKNLLMIVAFVAVLLGGLFLLGPKEVAEAPRKAEIIVVDSSMKDGRVLFRTYPDRPAIPDVMIKDEAGNDMTLNDIVAQNPGQTLLVNFWATWCFPCREEMPDLDSLQAARGGDDFRVVLISVDRGGLKPSRMFLDKIGVKNLDLYYDEKGILGTKMKTIGYPTTILINKKGRQMGLMTGSAHWNSTSANALIDRLIVDE
;
A
#
# COMPACT_ATOMS: atom_id res chain seq x y z
N MET A 1 -59.18 -5.46 41.05
CA MET A 1 -57.83 -5.66 41.63
C MET A 1 -56.85 -5.96 40.48
N THR A 2 -56.66 -5.03 39.53
CA THR A 2 -55.98 -5.33 38.24
C THR A 2 -55.20 -4.16 37.62
N LYS A 3 -55.18 -2.96 38.23
CA LYS A 3 -54.50 -1.78 37.65
C LYS A 3 -53.00 -1.67 37.97
N ASN A 4 -52.48 -2.44 38.92
CA ASN A 4 -51.08 -2.31 39.37
C ASN A 4 -50.11 -3.27 38.65
N LEU A 5 -50.61 -4.23 37.87
CA LEU A 5 -49.76 -5.22 37.18
C LEU A 5 -49.20 -4.68 35.85
N LEU A 6 -49.94 -3.82 35.14
CA LEU A 6 -49.49 -3.23 33.87
C LEU A 6 -48.37 -2.20 34.04
N MET A 7 -48.31 -1.48 35.17
CA MET A 7 -47.28 -0.47 35.41
C MET A 7 -45.89 -1.07 35.69
N ILE A 8 -45.83 -2.29 36.24
CA ILE A 8 -44.57 -2.96 36.57
C ILE A 8 -43.92 -3.54 35.31
N VAL A 9 -44.71 -4.08 34.36
CA VAL A 9 -44.19 -4.64 33.10
C VAL A 9 -43.60 -3.54 32.20
N ALA A 10 -44.18 -2.34 32.18
CA ALA A 10 -43.65 -1.22 31.40
C ALA A 10 -42.31 -0.69 31.94
N PHE A 11 -42.07 -0.76 33.25
CA PHE A 11 -40.82 -0.26 33.85
C PHE A 11 -39.64 -1.21 33.66
N VAL A 12 -39.88 -2.52 33.63
CA VAL A 12 -38.82 -3.54 33.44
C VAL A 12 -38.31 -3.54 31.99
N ALA A 13 -39.16 -3.27 31.00
CA ALA A 13 -38.74 -3.17 29.60
C ALA A 13 -37.84 -1.94 29.32
N VAL A 14 -38.07 -0.83 30.03
CA VAL A 14 -37.23 0.38 29.90
C VAL A 14 -35.88 0.20 30.62
N LEU A 15 -35.85 -0.52 31.74
CA LEU A 15 -34.60 -0.82 32.46
C LEU A 15 -33.73 -1.86 31.76
N LEU A 16 -34.32 -2.81 31.03
CA LEU A 16 -33.56 -3.78 30.22
C LEU A 16 -33.22 -3.26 28.81
N GLY A 17 -34.03 -2.36 28.24
CA GLY A 17 -33.75 -1.75 26.92
C GLY A 17 -32.68 -0.65 26.95
N GLY A 18 -32.47 -0.01 28.12
CA GLY A 18 -31.48 1.06 28.27
C GLY A 18 -30.02 0.63 28.23
N LEU A 19 -29.72 -0.67 28.42
CA LEU A 19 -28.35 -1.18 28.47
C LEU A 19 -27.77 -1.55 27.09
N PHE A 20 -28.57 -1.47 26.02
CA PHE A 20 -28.16 -1.84 24.66
C PHE A 20 -27.74 -0.65 23.78
N LEU A 21 -27.76 0.58 24.30
CA LEU A 21 -27.35 1.80 23.56
C LEU A 21 -25.87 2.15 23.69
N LEU A 22 -25.05 1.26 24.22
CA LEU A 22 -23.60 1.35 24.14
C LEU A 22 -23.11 0.27 23.17
N GLY A 23 -23.33 0.52 21.88
CA GLY A 23 -22.59 -0.19 20.84
C GLY A 23 -21.08 -0.14 21.14
N PRO A 24 -20.30 -1.14 20.71
CA PRO A 24 -18.87 -1.17 20.99
C PRO A 24 -18.26 0.15 20.54
N LYS A 25 -17.77 0.94 21.52
CA LYS A 25 -16.97 2.13 21.23
C LYS A 25 -15.83 1.66 20.34
N GLU A 26 -15.70 2.23 19.14
CA GLU A 26 -14.46 2.13 18.37
C GLU A 26 -13.33 2.47 19.33
N VAL A 27 -12.52 1.45 19.66
CA VAL A 27 -11.33 1.66 20.47
C VAL A 27 -10.39 2.43 19.55
N ALA A 28 -10.37 3.75 19.73
CA ALA A 28 -9.43 4.61 19.04
C ALA A 28 -8.02 4.10 19.35
N GLU A 29 -7.40 3.49 18.34
CA GLU A 29 -6.03 3.00 18.40
C GLU A 29 -5.12 4.16 18.81
N ALA A 30 -4.24 3.95 19.80
CA ALA A 30 -3.32 4.99 20.25
C ALA A 30 -2.52 5.53 19.05
N PRO A 31 -2.25 6.86 18.98
CA PRO A 31 -1.60 7.44 17.82
C PRO A 31 -0.22 6.82 17.61
N ARG A 32 -0.03 6.18 16.45
CA ARG A 32 1.28 5.70 16.00
C ARG A 32 2.27 6.87 15.98
N LYS A 33 3.56 6.60 16.24
CA LYS A 33 4.62 7.61 16.08
C LYS A 33 5.25 7.49 14.70
N ALA A 34 5.70 8.61 14.15
CA ALA A 34 6.46 8.59 12.89
C ALA A 34 7.82 7.97 13.17
N GLU A 35 8.23 7.07 12.29
CA GLU A 35 9.45 6.30 12.42
C GLU A 35 10.22 6.28 11.12
N ILE A 36 11.53 6.11 11.25
CA ILE A 36 12.45 5.92 10.14
C ILE A 36 13.01 4.51 10.25
N ILE A 37 12.74 3.69 9.25
CA ILE A 37 13.24 2.32 9.15
C ILE A 37 14.30 2.30 8.07
N VAL A 38 15.44 1.70 8.38
CA VAL A 38 16.58 1.66 7.48
C VAL A 38 16.49 0.39 6.62
N VAL A 39 16.60 0.55 5.31
CA VAL A 39 16.52 -0.53 4.32
C VAL A 39 17.82 -0.60 3.52
N ASP A 40 18.34 -1.79 3.28
CA ASP A 40 19.57 -1.96 2.50
C ASP A 40 19.36 -1.51 1.06
N SER A 41 20.26 -0.67 0.58
CA SER A 41 20.19 -0.06 -0.76
C SER A 41 20.88 -0.90 -1.80
N SER A 42 20.37 -0.87 -3.04
CA SER A 42 21.05 -1.42 -4.21
C SER A 42 22.27 -0.60 -4.65
N MET A 43 22.37 0.65 -4.18
CA MET A 43 23.48 1.53 -4.51
C MET A 43 24.63 1.36 -3.52
N LYS A 44 25.86 1.54 -4.01
CA LYS A 44 27.11 1.33 -3.25
C LYS A 44 27.29 2.28 -2.07
N ASP A 45 26.53 3.37 -2.01
CA ASP A 45 26.65 4.49 -1.08
C ASP A 45 25.78 4.37 0.19
N GLY A 46 25.06 3.27 0.37
CA GLY A 46 24.54 2.86 1.68
C GLY A 46 23.02 2.90 1.82
N ARG A 47 22.55 2.61 3.04
CA ARG A 47 21.14 2.31 3.34
C ARG A 47 20.19 3.49 3.11
N VAL A 48 18.99 3.20 2.64
CA VAL A 48 17.92 4.18 2.40
C VAL A 48 16.91 4.19 3.54
N LEU A 49 16.18 5.31 3.68
CA LEU A 49 15.28 5.55 4.80
C LEU A 49 13.82 5.41 4.36
N PHE A 50 13.13 4.42 4.89
CA PHE A 50 11.68 4.33 4.81
C PHE A 50 11.05 5.16 5.92
N ARG A 51 10.26 6.18 5.55
CA ARG A 51 9.57 7.07 6.47
C ARG A 51 8.12 6.64 6.62
N THR A 52 7.71 6.28 7.84
CA THR A 52 6.32 5.89 8.12
C THR A 52 5.41 7.11 8.30
N TYR A 53 4.15 6.94 7.93
CA TYR A 53 3.06 7.94 8.09
C TYR A 53 2.06 7.44 9.13
N PRO A 54 2.06 8.00 10.35
CA PRO A 54 1.19 7.52 11.42
C PRO A 54 -0.30 7.77 11.20
N ASP A 55 -0.61 8.91 10.57
CA ASP A 55 -1.95 9.35 10.18
C ASP A 55 -2.49 8.57 8.97
N ARG A 56 -1.63 7.74 8.35
CA ARG A 56 -1.94 6.84 7.24
C ARG A 56 -2.82 7.56 6.21
N PRO A 57 -2.36 8.57 5.46
CA PRO A 57 -3.24 9.38 4.61
C PRO A 57 -3.95 8.55 3.54
N ALA A 58 -5.10 9.05 3.08
CA ALA A 58 -5.82 8.45 1.95
C ALA A 58 -4.96 8.57 0.68
N ILE A 59 -5.02 7.55 -0.17
CA ILE A 59 -4.45 7.64 -1.51
C ILE A 59 -5.37 8.46 -2.43
N PRO A 60 -4.82 9.26 -3.35
CA PRO A 60 -5.59 10.14 -4.21
C PRO A 60 -6.31 9.33 -5.28
N ASP A 61 -7.46 9.84 -5.70
CA ASP A 61 -8.22 9.32 -6.81
C ASP A 61 -7.67 9.89 -8.13
N VAL A 62 -6.69 9.20 -8.72
CA VAL A 62 -6.02 9.60 -9.96
C VAL A 62 -6.08 8.44 -10.94
N MET A 63 -6.54 8.74 -12.16
CA MET A 63 -6.57 7.77 -13.25
C MET A 63 -5.14 7.44 -13.72
N ILE A 64 -4.86 6.15 -13.75
CA ILE A 64 -3.71 5.50 -14.36
C ILE A 64 -4.23 4.42 -15.32
N LYS A 65 -3.33 3.70 -15.99
CA LYS A 65 -3.70 2.65 -16.93
C LYS A 65 -3.12 1.29 -16.56
N ASP A 66 -3.90 0.23 -16.78
CA ASP A 66 -3.44 -1.16 -16.73
C ASP A 66 -2.72 -1.58 -18.03
N GLU A 67 -2.20 -2.82 -18.09
CA GLU A 67 -1.55 -3.34 -19.31
C GLU A 67 -2.49 -3.45 -20.53
N ALA A 68 -3.81 -3.46 -20.32
CA ALA A 68 -4.80 -3.46 -21.40
C ALA A 68 -5.16 -2.05 -21.88
N GLY A 69 -4.65 -1.00 -21.21
CA GLY A 69 -4.90 0.40 -21.51
C GLY A 69 -6.18 0.97 -20.90
N ASN A 70 -6.88 0.18 -20.06
CA ASN A 70 -8.09 0.63 -19.36
C ASN A 70 -7.72 1.65 -18.30
N ASP A 71 -8.59 2.65 -18.12
CA ASP A 71 -8.43 3.63 -17.07
C ASP A 71 -8.89 3.04 -15.72
N MET A 72 -8.06 3.19 -14.69
CA MET A 72 -8.36 2.77 -13.32
C MET A 72 -7.60 3.63 -12.30
N THR A 73 -7.82 3.38 -11.02
CA THR A 73 -7.21 4.11 -9.91
C THR A 73 -6.42 3.17 -9.00
N LEU A 74 -5.58 3.73 -8.13
CA LEU A 74 -4.88 2.92 -7.12
C LEU A 74 -5.86 2.30 -6.10
N ASN A 75 -7.00 2.94 -5.86
CA ASN A 75 -8.08 2.36 -5.04
C ASN A 75 -8.71 1.14 -5.72
N ASP A 76 -8.83 1.13 -7.05
CA ASP A 76 -9.31 -0.05 -7.78
C ASP A 76 -8.34 -1.23 -7.66
N ILE A 77 -7.02 -0.97 -7.70
CA ILE A 77 -5.99 -2.01 -7.48
C ILE A 77 -6.13 -2.59 -6.07
N VAL A 78 -6.34 -1.76 -5.05
CA VAL A 78 -6.61 -2.23 -3.68
C VAL A 78 -7.88 -3.06 -3.62
N ALA A 79 -8.96 -2.62 -4.25
CA ALA A 79 -10.24 -3.34 -4.27
C ALA A 79 -10.16 -4.71 -4.98
N GLN A 80 -9.31 -4.82 -6.01
CA GLN A 80 -9.04 -6.08 -6.72
C GLN A 80 -8.16 -7.05 -5.92
N ASN A 81 -7.52 -6.57 -4.86
CA ASN A 81 -6.57 -7.31 -4.03
C ASN A 81 -6.98 -7.30 -2.55
N PRO A 82 -8.19 -7.81 -2.22
CA PRO A 82 -8.73 -7.71 -0.88
C PRO A 82 -7.84 -8.46 0.13
N GLY A 83 -7.54 -7.79 1.25
CA GLY A 83 -6.70 -8.36 2.31
C GLY A 83 -5.19 -8.18 2.09
N GLN A 84 -4.77 -7.75 0.91
CA GLN A 84 -3.36 -7.58 0.59
C GLN A 84 -2.84 -6.19 0.94
N THR A 85 -1.61 -6.14 1.44
CA THR A 85 -0.80 -4.92 1.48
C THR A 85 -0.03 -4.79 0.17
N LEU A 86 -0.05 -3.59 -0.41
CA LEU A 86 0.59 -3.31 -1.69
C LEU A 86 1.92 -2.58 -1.49
N LEU A 87 2.99 -3.15 -2.04
CA LEU A 87 4.27 -2.45 -2.24
C LEU A 87 4.25 -1.81 -3.64
N VAL A 88 3.93 -0.52 -3.69
CA VAL A 88 3.80 0.24 -4.94
C VAL A 88 5.12 0.94 -5.27
N ASN A 89 5.73 0.56 -6.38
CA ASN A 89 6.99 1.13 -6.85
C ASN A 89 6.76 2.02 -8.07
N PHE A 90 7.10 3.31 -7.93
CA PHE A 90 7.10 4.28 -9.01
C PHE A 90 8.46 4.30 -9.69
N TRP A 91 8.49 4.04 -11.01
CA TRP A 91 9.72 3.83 -11.75
C TRP A 91 9.63 4.27 -13.21
N ALA A 92 10.76 4.24 -13.91
CA ALA A 92 10.79 4.42 -15.36
C ALA A 92 11.98 3.72 -16.00
N THR A 93 11.89 3.41 -17.28
CA THR A 93 12.98 2.74 -18.02
C THR A 93 14.24 3.59 -18.21
N TRP A 94 14.12 4.92 -18.14
CA TRP A 94 15.26 5.83 -18.21
C TRP A 94 15.95 6.04 -16.85
N CYS A 95 15.36 5.56 -15.75
CA CYS A 95 15.91 5.66 -14.41
C CYS A 95 16.86 4.48 -14.14
N PHE A 96 18.18 4.74 -14.08
CA PHE A 96 19.17 3.69 -13.86
C PHE A 96 18.97 2.92 -12.55
N PRO A 97 18.84 3.55 -11.37
CA PRO A 97 18.63 2.80 -10.11
C PRO A 97 17.34 1.98 -10.10
N CYS A 98 16.29 2.47 -10.77
CA CYS A 98 15.03 1.74 -10.91
C CYS A 98 15.24 0.40 -11.64
N ARG A 99 16.04 0.41 -12.71
CA ARG A 99 16.31 -0.79 -13.51
C ARG A 99 17.08 -1.85 -12.73
N GLU A 100 17.98 -1.43 -11.85
CA GLU A 100 18.81 -2.33 -11.04
C GLU A 100 17.99 -3.07 -9.97
N GLU A 101 16.92 -2.46 -9.43
CA GLU A 101 16.11 -3.10 -8.38
C GLU A 101 14.97 -4.01 -8.91
N MET A 102 14.67 -3.98 -10.21
CA MET A 102 13.57 -4.78 -10.77
C MET A 102 13.71 -6.30 -10.54
N PRO A 103 14.90 -6.94 -10.69
CA PRO A 103 15.06 -8.36 -10.37
C PRO A 103 14.82 -8.68 -8.88
N ASP A 104 15.19 -7.76 -7.97
CA ASP A 104 14.97 -7.94 -6.54
C ASP A 104 13.47 -7.85 -6.19
N LEU A 105 12.74 -6.91 -6.82
CA LEU A 105 11.28 -6.80 -6.69
C LEU A 105 10.56 -8.05 -7.25
N ASP A 106 10.98 -8.55 -8.41
CA ASP A 106 10.43 -9.77 -9.00
C ASP A 106 10.66 -10.99 -8.09
N SER A 107 11.85 -11.10 -7.52
CA SER A 107 12.19 -12.15 -6.56
C SER A 107 11.38 -12.03 -5.27
N LEU A 108 11.17 -10.82 -4.75
CA LEU A 108 10.33 -10.55 -3.60
C LEU A 108 8.88 -10.98 -3.86
N GLN A 109 8.32 -10.62 -5.01
CA GLN A 109 6.97 -11.01 -5.39
C GLN A 109 6.84 -12.53 -5.57
N ALA A 110 7.85 -13.18 -6.16
CA ALA A 110 7.86 -14.64 -6.30
C ALA A 110 7.92 -15.36 -4.94
N ALA A 111 8.64 -14.79 -3.97
CA ALA A 111 8.83 -15.40 -2.66
C ALA A 111 7.70 -15.11 -1.66
N ARG A 112 7.12 -13.90 -1.70
CA ARG A 112 6.17 -13.38 -0.69
C ARG A 112 4.80 -13.03 -1.26
N GLY A 113 4.65 -12.90 -2.58
CA GLY A 113 3.37 -12.61 -3.19
C GLY A 113 2.34 -13.69 -2.87
N GLY A 114 1.12 -13.27 -2.48
CA GLY A 114 0.10 -14.21 -2.03
C GLY A 114 -1.04 -13.51 -1.30
N ASP A 115 -1.66 -14.18 -0.34
CA ASP A 115 -2.91 -13.74 0.28
C ASP A 115 -2.85 -12.39 1.01
N ASP A 116 -1.68 -11.99 1.52
CA ASP A 116 -1.50 -10.79 2.36
C ASP A 116 -0.61 -9.71 1.74
N PHE A 117 0.04 -9.99 0.59
CA PHE A 117 1.05 -9.10 0.03
C PHE A 117 1.18 -9.18 -1.49
N ARG A 118 1.43 -8.03 -2.10
CA ARG A 118 1.64 -7.89 -3.54
C ARG A 118 2.54 -6.69 -3.88
N VAL A 119 3.39 -6.87 -4.88
CA VAL A 119 4.21 -5.83 -5.49
C VAL A 119 3.51 -5.29 -6.74
N VAL A 120 3.41 -3.97 -6.83
CA VAL A 120 2.73 -3.25 -7.92
C VAL A 120 3.69 -2.24 -8.52
N LEU A 121 3.90 -2.30 -9.83
CA LEU A 121 4.72 -1.33 -10.55
C LEU A 121 3.87 -0.25 -11.19
N ILE A 122 4.28 1.01 -11.04
CA ILE A 122 3.71 2.16 -11.74
C ILE A 122 4.82 2.82 -12.56
N SER A 123 4.85 2.50 -13.86
CA SER A 123 5.76 3.15 -14.80
C SER A 123 5.31 4.58 -15.10
N VAL A 124 6.24 5.53 -15.06
CA VAL A 124 6.00 6.93 -15.49
C VAL A 124 6.63 7.22 -16.85
N ASP A 125 6.88 6.18 -17.65
CA ASP A 125 7.40 6.34 -19.00
C ASP A 125 6.38 7.09 -19.87
N ARG A 126 6.80 8.22 -20.45
CA ARG A 126 5.94 9.03 -21.34
C ARG A 126 5.50 8.30 -22.62
N GLY A 127 6.12 7.16 -22.92
CA GLY A 127 5.76 6.28 -24.04
C GLY A 127 4.67 5.26 -23.70
N GLY A 128 4.02 5.37 -22.53
CA GLY A 128 2.99 4.44 -22.09
C GLY A 128 3.55 3.09 -21.66
N LEU A 129 2.77 2.04 -21.89
CA LEU A 129 3.12 0.65 -21.55
C LEU A 129 4.38 0.14 -22.28
N LYS A 130 4.60 0.58 -23.53
CA LYS A 130 5.56 -0.08 -24.42
C LYS A 130 7.00 -0.09 -23.89
N PRO A 131 7.60 1.03 -23.42
CA PRO A 131 8.96 1.02 -22.91
C PRO A 131 9.14 0.09 -21.71
N SER A 132 8.25 0.19 -20.72
CA SER A 132 8.31 -0.59 -19.49
C SER A 132 8.14 -2.09 -19.74
N ARG A 133 7.13 -2.49 -20.52
CA ARG A 133 6.91 -3.90 -20.89
C ARG A 133 8.12 -4.48 -21.64
N MET A 134 8.63 -3.77 -22.65
CA MET A 134 9.81 -4.22 -23.40
C MET A 134 11.06 -4.38 -22.50
N PHE A 135 11.24 -3.49 -21.52
CA PHE A 135 12.36 -3.59 -20.60
C PHE A 135 12.22 -4.81 -19.66
N LEU A 136 11.06 -4.98 -19.03
CA LEU A 136 10.82 -6.10 -18.11
C LEU A 136 10.97 -7.45 -18.82
N ASP A 137 10.45 -7.57 -20.05
CA ASP A 137 10.59 -8.79 -20.86
C ASP A 137 12.07 -9.09 -21.18
N LYS A 138 12.84 -8.05 -21.52
CA LYS A 138 14.27 -8.16 -21.82
C LYS A 138 15.07 -8.70 -20.63
N ILE A 139 14.73 -8.30 -19.41
CA ILE A 139 15.42 -8.73 -18.19
C ILE A 139 14.79 -9.97 -17.53
N GLY A 140 13.70 -10.49 -18.11
CA GLY A 140 13.06 -11.72 -17.65
C GLY A 140 12.20 -11.56 -16.40
N VAL A 141 11.76 -10.34 -16.07
CA VAL A 141 10.83 -10.05 -14.96
C VAL A 141 9.40 -10.40 -15.37
N LYS A 142 8.72 -11.21 -14.57
CA LYS A 142 7.46 -11.87 -14.95
C LYS A 142 6.38 -11.87 -13.87
N ASN A 143 6.75 -11.63 -12.62
CA ASN A 143 5.85 -11.80 -11.48
C ASN A 143 5.18 -10.49 -11.05
N LEU A 144 5.56 -9.36 -11.64
CA LEU A 144 5.16 -8.02 -11.22
C LEU A 144 3.98 -7.50 -12.03
N ASP A 145 2.94 -7.03 -11.34
CA ASP A 145 1.82 -6.34 -11.96
C ASP A 145 2.26 -4.96 -12.46
N LEU A 146 2.03 -4.68 -13.74
CA LEU A 146 2.48 -3.44 -14.38
C LEU A 146 1.31 -2.51 -14.68
N TYR A 147 1.41 -1.29 -14.20
CA TYR A 147 0.55 -0.16 -14.52
C TYR A 147 1.40 1.01 -15.02
N TYR A 148 0.76 2.01 -15.61
CA TYR A 148 1.47 3.18 -16.09
C TYR A 148 0.69 4.48 -15.95
N ASP A 149 1.44 5.56 -15.67
CA ASP A 149 0.98 6.94 -15.55
C ASP A 149 1.87 7.84 -16.42
N GLU A 150 1.53 7.96 -17.70
CA GLU A 150 2.31 8.74 -18.68
C GLU A 150 2.51 10.20 -18.28
N LYS A 151 1.57 10.73 -17.50
CA LYS A 151 1.54 12.13 -17.08
C LYS A 151 2.22 12.34 -15.72
N GLY A 152 2.52 11.28 -14.98
CA GLY A 152 3.13 11.34 -13.65
C GLY A 152 2.26 12.06 -12.60
N ILE A 153 0.95 12.14 -12.81
CA ILE A 153 0.03 12.87 -11.94
C ILE A 153 -0.10 12.15 -10.59
N LEU A 154 -0.20 10.82 -10.59
CA LEU A 154 -0.34 10.02 -9.38
C LEU A 154 0.90 10.19 -8.50
N GLY A 155 2.10 10.05 -9.06
CA GLY A 155 3.35 10.27 -8.33
C GLY A 155 3.44 11.67 -7.72
N THR A 156 3.07 12.70 -8.49
CA THR A 156 3.01 14.09 -7.99
C THR A 156 2.06 14.24 -6.80
N LYS A 157 0.85 13.65 -6.88
CA LYS A 157 -0.13 13.70 -5.78
C LYS A 157 0.30 12.90 -4.56
N MET A 158 1.02 11.80 -4.77
CA MET A 158 1.63 10.97 -3.74
C MET A 158 2.97 11.52 -3.21
N LYS A 159 3.39 12.69 -3.68
CA LYS A 159 4.63 13.39 -3.28
C LYS A 159 5.89 12.58 -3.54
N THR A 160 5.94 11.86 -4.65
CA THR A 160 7.18 11.21 -5.13
C THR A 160 8.12 12.28 -5.71
N ILE A 161 9.22 12.58 -5.03
CA ILE A 161 10.16 13.67 -5.40
C ILE A 161 11.26 13.17 -6.35
N GLY A 162 11.42 11.86 -6.49
CA GLY A 162 12.39 11.22 -7.40
C GLY A 162 12.07 9.76 -7.64
N TYR A 163 12.84 9.12 -8.52
CA TYR A 163 12.67 7.71 -8.85
C TYR A 163 13.95 6.90 -8.53
N PRO A 164 13.81 5.65 -8.05
CA PRO A 164 12.53 5.05 -7.68
C PRO A 164 11.98 5.67 -6.39
N THR A 165 10.65 5.64 -6.25
CA THR A 165 9.99 5.86 -4.96
C THR A 165 9.06 4.68 -4.71
N THR A 166 9.21 4.05 -3.55
CA THR A 166 8.39 2.91 -3.14
C THR A 166 7.51 3.29 -1.96
N ILE A 167 6.24 2.90 -2.03
CA ILE A 167 5.19 3.24 -1.08
C ILE A 167 4.54 1.94 -0.61
N LEU A 168 4.33 1.78 0.69
CA LEU A 168 3.48 0.72 1.22
C LEU A 168 2.06 1.25 1.42
N ILE A 169 1.08 0.50 0.96
CA ILE A 169 -0.35 0.80 1.10
C ILE A 169 -1.01 -0.39 1.77
N ASN A 170 -1.76 -0.14 2.83
CA ASN A 170 -2.42 -1.22 3.56
C ASN A 170 -3.67 -1.76 2.84
N LYS A 171 -4.26 -2.82 3.40
CA LYS A 171 -5.50 -3.46 2.91
C LYS A 171 -6.74 -2.55 2.88
N LYS A 172 -6.64 -1.33 3.46
CA LYS A 172 -7.70 -0.31 3.51
C LYS A 172 -7.44 0.86 2.54
N GLY A 173 -6.41 0.78 1.69
CA GLY A 173 -6.10 1.85 0.73
C GLY A 173 -5.48 3.10 1.38
N ARG A 174 -4.74 2.93 2.47
CA ARG A 174 -4.07 4.02 3.19
C ARG A 174 -2.56 3.89 3.09
N GLN A 175 -1.90 5.02 2.84
CA GLN A 175 -0.45 5.06 2.69
C GLN A 175 0.26 4.89 4.04
N MET A 176 1.05 3.84 4.15
CA MET A 176 1.77 3.47 5.37
C MET A 176 3.08 4.24 5.55
N GLY A 177 3.68 4.67 4.46
CA GLY A 177 4.94 5.40 4.41
C GLY A 177 5.50 5.40 3.00
N LEU A 178 6.71 5.94 2.85
CA LEU A 178 7.42 5.92 1.58
C LEU A 178 8.93 5.87 1.78
N MET A 179 9.62 5.47 0.71
CA MET A 179 11.07 5.51 0.57
C MET A 179 11.43 5.99 -0.82
N THR A 180 12.42 6.88 -0.92
CA THR A 180 12.98 7.34 -2.18
C THR A 180 14.40 6.77 -2.32
N GLY A 181 14.73 6.27 -3.52
CA GLY A 181 15.95 5.52 -3.78
C GLY A 181 15.70 4.02 -3.92
N SER A 182 16.64 3.33 -4.56
CA SER A 182 16.55 1.89 -4.83
C SER A 182 16.94 1.05 -3.61
N ALA A 183 16.38 -0.14 -3.47
CA ALA A 183 16.71 -1.06 -2.39
C ALA A 183 16.89 -2.51 -2.85
N HIS A 184 17.68 -3.26 -2.07
CA HIS A 184 17.73 -4.71 -2.18
C HIS A 184 16.46 -5.31 -1.57
N TRP A 185 15.38 -5.37 -2.35
CA TRP A 185 14.06 -5.78 -1.87
C TRP A 185 13.96 -7.25 -1.44
N ASN A 186 14.92 -8.09 -1.85
CA ASN A 186 15.08 -9.46 -1.37
C ASN A 186 15.95 -9.57 -0.10
N SER A 187 16.43 -8.46 0.46
CA SER A 187 17.27 -8.45 1.67
C SER A 187 16.48 -8.72 2.95
N THR A 188 17.18 -9.11 4.01
CA THR A 188 16.60 -9.29 5.34
C THR A 188 15.99 -7.99 5.88
N SER A 189 16.59 -6.83 5.62
CA SER A 189 16.08 -5.54 6.11
C SER A 189 14.79 -5.12 5.40
N ALA A 190 14.68 -5.37 4.08
CA ALA A 190 13.46 -5.14 3.33
C ALA A 190 12.30 -6.04 3.80
N ASN A 191 12.57 -7.33 4.00
CA ASN A 191 11.55 -8.26 4.51
C ASN A 191 11.12 -7.89 5.94
N ALA A 192 12.06 -7.55 6.82
CA ALA A 192 11.75 -7.12 8.19
C ALA A 192 10.90 -5.83 8.23
N LEU A 193 11.14 -4.88 7.32
CA LEU A 193 10.28 -3.71 7.15
C LEU A 193 8.84 -4.12 6.81
N ILE A 194 8.68 -5.00 5.83
CA ILE A 194 7.36 -5.44 5.34
C ILE A 194 6.62 -6.20 6.45
N ASP A 195 7.27 -7.18 7.08
CA ASP A 195 6.70 -7.99 8.16
C ASP A 195 6.22 -7.10 9.31
N ARG A 196 7.05 -6.13 9.70
CA ARG A 196 6.69 -5.18 10.75
C ARG A 196 5.43 -4.39 10.41
N LEU A 197 5.36 -3.85 9.19
CA LEU A 197 4.27 -2.97 8.82
C LEU A 197 2.96 -3.72 8.59
N ILE A 198 3.00 -4.95 8.07
CA ILE A 198 1.81 -5.79 7.85
C ILE A 198 1.20 -6.27 9.17
N VAL A 199 2.00 -6.48 10.22
CA VAL A 199 1.49 -6.88 11.54
C VAL A 199 0.83 -5.72 12.30
N ASP A 200 1.32 -4.49 12.12
CA ASP A 200 0.83 -3.28 12.80
C ASP A 200 -0.53 -2.74 12.24
N GLU A 201 -1.42 -3.62 11.75
CA GLU A 201 -2.52 -3.32 10.80
C GLU A 201 -3.92 -3.86 11.12
#